data_AF-A0A8T9Z1C9-F1
#
_entry.id   AF-A0A8T9Z1C9-F1
#
_cell.length_a   1.000
_cell.length_b   1.000
_cell.length_c   1.000
_cell.angle_alpha   90.00
_cell.angle_beta   90.00
_cell.angle_gamma   90.00
#
_symmetry.space_group_name_H-M   'P 1'
#
loop_
_entity.id
_entity.type
_entity.pdbx_description
1 polymer ?
#
loop_
_entity_poly.entity_id
_entity_poly.type
_entity_poly.pdbx_seq_one_letter_code
_entity_poly.pdbx_strand_id
1 'polypeptide(L)' 'MQRKILVITSNLVGLPTVSEFKTKDAAREQIKKLIQKGISPNIIRIAQEISMNIEIQVDVEFEE' A
#
# COMPACT_ATOMS: atom_id res chain seq x y z
N MET A 1 -15.82 2.75 6.84
CA MET A 1 -14.51 2.05 6.80
C MET A 1 -13.40 3.10 6.91
N GLN A 2 -12.39 2.88 7.76
CA GLN A 2 -11.27 3.82 7.91
C GLN A 2 -10.29 3.63 6.75
N ARG A 3 -10.07 4.68 5.94
CA ARG A 3 -9.21 4.62 4.74
C ARG A 3 -7.78 4.30 5.13
N LYS A 4 -7.24 3.20 4.61
CA LYS A 4 -5.85 2.81 4.87
C LYS A 4 -4.87 3.67 4.08
N ILE A 5 -3.65 3.77 4.60
CA ILE A 5 -2.50 4.42 3.98
C ILE A 5 -1.49 3.33 3.67
N LEU A 6 -1.03 3.28 2.42
CA LEU A 6 -0.02 2.35 1.97
C LEU A 6 1.31 3.10 1.85
N VAL A 7 2.36 2.57 2.48
CA VAL A 7 3.74 2.96 2.24
C VAL A 7 4.38 1.88 1.38
N ILE A 8 4.78 2.25 0.18
CA ILE A 8 5.34 1.38 -0.83
C ILE A 8 6.81 1.74 -1.00
N THR A 9 7.71 0.77 -0.92
CA THR A 9 9.13 0.97 -1.19
C THR A 9 9.57 0.11 -2.37
N SER A 10 10.03 0.74 -3.43
CA SER A 10 10.57 0.06 -4.62
C SER A 10 12.07 -0.12 -4.47
N ASN A 11 12.57 -1.35 -4.55
CA ASN A 11 14.01 -1.63 -4.64
C ASN A 11 14.39 -1.93 -6.11
N LEU A 12 15.64 -1.67 -6.49
CA LEU A 12 16.13 -1.90 -7.86
C LEU A 12 16.21 -3.40 -8.25
N VAL A 13 15.97 -4.32 -7.32
CA VAL A 13 16.30 -5.76 -7.46
C VAL A 13 15.14 -6.68 -7.06
N GLY A 14 13.91 -6.20 -6.93
CA GLY A 14 12.82 -7.08 -6.50
C GLY A 14 11.43 -6.46 -6.37
N LEU A 15 10.52 -7.29 -5.87
CA LEU A 15 9.13 -6.94 -5.61
C LEU A 15 9.03 -5.77 -4.62
N PRO A 16 8.14 -4.81 -4.85
CA PRO A 16 7.94 -3.70 -3.93
C PRO A 16 7.43 -4.20 -2.58
N THR A 17 7.96 -3.66 -1.50
CA THR A 17 7.41 -3.89 -0.16
C THR A 17 6.26 -2.92 0.06
N VAL A 18 5.09 -3.44 0.45
CA VAL A 18 3.90 -2.64 0.79
C VAL A 18 3.62 -2.79 2.28
N SER A 19 3.44 -1.67 2.97
CA SER A 19 3.06 -1.62 4.39
C SER A 19 1.77 -0.81 4.55
N GLU A 20 0.79 -1.36 5.26
CA GLU A 20 -0.51 -0.72 5.48
C GLU A 20 -0.61 -0.06 6.86
N PHE A 21 -1.22 1.13 6.92
CA PHE A 21 -1.40 1.91 8.13
C PHE A 21 -2.81 2.47 8.23
N LYS A 22 -3.36 2.50 9.46
CA LYS A 22 -4.67 3.10 9.75
C LYS A 22 -4.60 4.62 10.00
N THR A 23 -3.42 5.14 10.36
CA THR A 23 -3.23 6.54 10.73
C THR A 23 -2.03 7.15 9.98
N LYS A 24 -2.10 8.46 9.75
CA LYS A 24 -1.00 9.22 9.11
C LYS A 24 0.26 9.20 9.96
N ASP A 25 0.13 9.23 11.28
CA ASP A 25 1.27 9.24 12.19
C ASP A 25 2.05 7.93 12.16
N ALA A 26 1.36 6.78 12.13
CA ALA A 26 2.02 5.48 12.02
C ALA A 26 2.77 5.33 10.67
N ALA A 27 2.16 5.78 9.57
CA ALA A 27 2.83 5.80 8.27
C ALA A 27 4.07 6.72 8.28
N ARG A 28 3.97 7.89 8.90
CA ARG A 28 5.06 8.86 9.05
C ARG A 28 6.22 8.27 9.86
N GLU A 29 5.94 7.58 10.96
CA GLU A 29 6.99 6.91 11.74
C GLU A 29 7.71 5.83 10.93
N GLN A 30 6.98 5.04 10.14
CA GLN A 30 7.59 4.05 9.27
C GLN A 30 8.50 4.69 8.22
N ILE A 31 8.05 5.77 7.58
CA ILE A 31 8.86 6.51 6.59
C ILE A 31 10.15 7.02 7.24
N LYS A 32 10.08 7.59 8.45
CA LYS A 32 11.27 8.01 9.20
C LYS A 32 12.24 6.84 9.44
N LYS A 33 11.73 5.68 9.87
CA LYS A 33 12.54 4.47 10.08
C LYS A 33 13.21 3.98 8.79
N LEU A 34 12.50 4.03 7.66
CA LEU A 34 13.05 3.63 6.36
C LEU A 34 14.18 4.56 5.92
N ILE A 35 13.99 5.88 6.04
CA ILE A 35 15.02 6.88 5.71
C ILE A 35 16.24 6.72 6.62
N GLN A 36 16.04 6.49 7.93
CA GLN A 36 17.13 6.21 8.88
C GLN A 36 17.91 4.93 8.53
N LYS A 37 17.26 3.95 7.89
CA LYS A 37 17.91 2.71 7.40
C LYS A 37 18.63 2.88 6.06
N GLY A 38 18.67 4.11 5.51
CA GLY A 38 19.36 4.41 4.26
C GLY A 38 18.50 4.24 3.00
N ILE A 39 17.19 3.99 3.15
CA ILE A 39 16.27 3.97 2.00
C ILE A 39 16.11 5.40 1.48
N SER A 40 16.42 5.59 0.19
CA SER A 40 16.26 6.89 -0.46
C SER A 40 14.79 7.33 -0.43
N PRO A 41 14.46 8.56 -0.01
CA PRO A 41 13.09 9.08 -0.08
C PRO A 41 12.48 8.98 -1.49
N ASN A 42 13.30 9.05 -2.54
CA ASN A 42 12.85 9.04 -3.94
C ASN A 42 12.20 7.71 -4.35
N ILE A 43 12.51 6.62 -3.64
CA ILE A 43 11.95 5.29 -3.89
C ILE A 43 10.79 4.93 -2.94
N ILE A 44 10.38 5.87 -2.09
CA ILE A 44 9.21 5.72 -1.22
C ILE A 44 8.00 6.33 -1.94
N ARG A 45 6.89 5.61 -1.96
CA ARG A 45 5.59 6.05 -2.46
C ARG A 45 4.55 5.91 -1.37
N ILE A 46 3.64 6.86 -1.30
CA ILE A 46 2.55 6.86 -0.33
C ILE A 46 1.25 6.87 -1.14
N ALA A 47 0.38 5.90 -0.91
CA ALA A 47 -0.95 5.85 -1.49
C ALA A 47 -1.99 5.87 -0.37
N GLN A 48 -3.12 6.51 -0.63
CA GLN A 48 -4.28 6.44 0.26
C GLN A 48 -5.39 5.71 -0.48
N GLU A 49 -6.05 4.79 0.21
CA GLU A 49 -7.17 4.05 -0.34
C GLU A 49 -8.29 4.99 -0.77
N ILE A 50 -8.74 4.84 -2.02
CA ILE A 50 -9.92 5.49 -2.55
C ILE A 50 -11.03 4.44 -2.53
N SER A 51 -12.10 4.72 -1.80
CA SER A 51 -13.26 3.84 -1.79
C SER A 51 -13.90 3.83 -3.18
N MET A 52 -13.86 2.69 -3.85
CA MET A 52 -14.56 2.46 -5.10
C MET A 52 -15.75 1.54 -4.84
N ASN A 53 -16.94 1.95 -5.27
CA ASN A 53 -18.10 1.06 -5.29
C ASN A 53 -18.09 0.31 -6.62
N ILE A 54 -17.40 -0.82 -6.66
CA ILE A 54 -17.38 -1.69 -7.83
C ILE A 54 -18.33 -2.84 -7.53
N GLU A 55 -19.43 -2.92 -8.27
CA GLU A 55 -20.27 -4.12 -8.30
C GLU A 55 -19.55 -5.17 -9.15
N ILE A 56 -19.12 -6.26 -8.52
CA ILE A 56 -18.51 -7.39 -9.22
C ILE A 56 -19.62 -8.41 -9.48
N GLN A 57 -20.07 -8.51 -10.73
CA GLN A 57 -20.88 -9.64 -11.17
C GLN A 57 -19.95 -10.82 -11.48
N VAL A 58 -20.13 -11.92 -10.75
CA VAL A 58 -19.40 -13.17 -11.01
C VAL A 58 -20.40 -14.13 -11.64
N ASP A 59 -20.30 -14.31 -12.95
CA ASP A 59 -21.02 -15.37 -13.65
C ASP A 59 -20.31 -16.70 -13.35
N VAL A 60 -21.01 -17.60 -12.67
CA VAL A 60 -20.54 -18.97 -12.41
C VAL A 60 -21.39 -19.89 -13.26
N GLU A 61 -20.81 -20.44 -14.32
CA GLU A 61 -21.38 -21.57 -15.04
C GLU A 61 -20.98 -22.86 -14.30
N PHE A 62 -21.97 -23.62 -13.83
CA PHE A 62 -21.75 -24.96 -13.30
C PHE A 62 -21.98 -25.95 -14.45
N GLU A 63 -20.95 -26.73 -14.81
CA GLU A 63 -21.11 -27.88 -15.69
C GLU A 63 -21.70 -29.05 -14.87
N GLU A 64 -22.79 -29.66 -15.37
CA GLU A 64 -23.46 -30.85 -14.78
C GLU A 64 -22.62 -32.13 -14.90
#